data_AF-A0A8B7DJS2-F1
#
_entry.id   AF-A0A8B7DJS2-F1
#
_cell.length_a   1.000
_cell.length_b   1.000
_cell.length_c   1.000
_cell.angle_alpha   90.00
_cell.angle_beta   90.00
_cell.angle_gamma   90.00
#
_symmetry.space_group_name_H-M   'P 1'
#
loop_
_entity.id
_entity.type
_entity.pdbx_description
1 polymer ?
#
loop_
_entity_poly.entity_id
_entity_poly.type
_entity_poly.pdbx_seq_one_letter_code
_entity_poly.pdbx_strand_id
1 'polypeptide(L)'
;MSQTKIKFYFETKLQDNNYSLDNLKSKPMEVSSQPPLSLSNFSKITCCESFSLPSNNYDIGYLVSLVITSITRITSYTSYSSIAKILSNSELQHLVKDVFVPCKTFSFPKNLNGRSFQFMWIEKFPWLTYSKIFDGAFCLPCVLFGCNFPSECSLVERLFCKPFDRWNDASRYFQKHAFGKNNNKSVCRNKGLHVKTAEVLFSLSSIWSSKTESIDITSQKIVQSQVSKNRQLLQPIIETIILCGRLGLSLQGHRDDSEFHPENSESFNHTVGNFIELLHFRVKAGDKVLEDHLKYHQQNASYISKTSQNQLIRCCGEVITDTIGEIKNSKYFSIIADEASDSSNKEQLSLVIRFVDSKFNIREEFISFLHCTNGVTGQGLFDILLKSISDFSLDIMNCRGQSYDGAGAMVGHTKGLSSRILILNEKATFVHCYSHRLNLVICGSCNVQYVKNLLAYVKEVS
;
A
#
# COMPACT_ATOMS: atom_id res chain seq x y z
N MET A 1 -6.66 -38.33 14.90
CA MET A 1 -7.26 -37.93 13.61
C MET A 1 -6.93 -36.46 13.30
N SER A 2 -5.65 -36.04 13.35
CA SER A 2 -5.28 -34.60 13.32
C SER A 2 -4.43 -34.16 12.12
N GLN A 3 -3.53 -34.99 11.58
CA GLN A 3 -2.68 -34.60 10.44
C GLN A 3 -3.43 -34.56 9.10
N THR A 4 -4.37 -35.48 8.87
CA THR A 4 -5.10 -35.60 7.60
C THR A 4 -6.09 -34.46 7.37
N LYS A 5 -6.65 -33.87 8.44
CA LYS A 5 -7.60 -32.74 8.36
C LYS A 5 -6.90 -31.40 8.17
N ILE A 6 -5.74 -31.20 8.80
CA ILE A 6 -4.87 -30.03 8.56
C ILE A 6 -4.36 -30.05 7.12
N LYS A 7 -4.00 -31.23 6.61
CA LYS A 7 -3.63 -31.42 5.21
C LYS A 7 -4.74 -31.05 4.22
N PHE A 8 -5.96 -31.50 4.49
CA PHE A 8 -7.12 -31.17 3.66
C PHE A 8 -7.43 -29.66 3.63
N TYR A 9 -7.36 -29.00 4.79
CA TYR A 9 -7.61 -27.55 4.93
C TYR A 9 -6.71 -26.69 4.03
N PHE A 10 -5.43 -27.01 3.98
CA PHE A 10 -4.49 -26.27 3.14
C PHE A 10 -4.52 -26.69 1.65
N GLU A 11 -4.95 -27.91 1.34
CA GLU A 11 -5.13 -28.38 -0.04
C GLU A 11 -6.27 -27.64 -0.75
N THR A 12 -7.37 -27.33 -0.06
CA THR A 12 -8.54 -26.64 -0.65
C THR A 12 -8.38 -25.12 -0.73
N LYS A 13 -7.94 -24.43 0.33
CA LYS A 13 -7.92 -22.94 0.39
C LYS A 13 -6.90 -22.25 -0.54
N LEU A 14 -5.84 -22.94 -0.95
CA LEU A 14 -4.81 -22.34 -1.84
C LEU A 14 -4.95 -22.73 -3.31
N GLN A 15 -5.69 -23.78 -3.64
CA GLN A 15 -6.03 -24.08 -5.03
C GLN A 15 -7.16 -23.17 -5.55
N ASP A 16 -8.05 -22.70 -4.67
CA ASP A 16 -9.14 -21.78 -5.04
C ASP A 16 -8.71 -20.31 -5.19
N ASN A 17 -7.54 -19.92 -4.67
CA ASN A 17 -6.98 -18.58 -4.79
C ASN A 17 -5.95 -18.49 -5.92
N ASN A 18 -6.42 -18.64 -7.17
CA ASN A 18 -5.69 -18.14 -8.34
C ASN A 18 -5.65 -16.60 -8.28
N TYR A 19 -4.68 -16.04 -7.56
CA TYR A 19 -4.30 -14.63 -7.75
C TYR A 19 -3.66 -14.47 -9.13
N SER A 20 -4.49 -14.17 -10.13
CA SER A 20 -4.00 -13.58 -11.38
C SER A 20 -3.51 -12.17 -11.07
N LEU A 21 -2.19 -11.98 -11.14
CA LEU A 21 -1.52 -10.67 -11.10
C LEU A 21 -1.51 -9.96 -12.48
N ASP A 22 -2.30 -10.45 -13.44
CA ASP A 22 -2.36 -9.92 -14.79
C ASP A 22 -3.46 -8.87 -14.93
N ASN A 23 -3.20 -7.69 -14.39
CA ASN A 23 -3.78 -6.46 -14.91
C ASN A 23 -2.75 -5.34 -14.76
N LEU A 24 -1.84 -5.25 -15.73
CA LEU A 24 -1.47 -4.04 -16.46
C LEU A 24 -0.35 -4.36 -17.48
N LYS A 25 -0.80 -4.55 -18.73
CA LYS A 25 -0.02 -4.45 -19.99
C LYS A 25 0.75 -3.10 -19.99
N SER A 26 1.92 -2.87 -20.58
CA SER A 26 2.77 -3.59 -21.54
C SER A 26 4.13 -2.85 -21.68
N LYS A 27 5.20 -3.63 -21.94
CA LYS A 27 6.51 -3.38 -22.61
C LYS A 27 6.59 -2.24 -23.69
N PRO A 28 7.78 -1.93 -24.27
CA PRO A 28 9.07 -1.47 -23.71
C PRO A 28 9.65 -0.27 -24.54
N MET A 29 10.83 0.29 -24.23
CA MET A 29 11.90 0.64 -25.21
C MET A 29 13.03 1.51 -24.63
N GLU A 30 14.16 1.49 -25.35
CA GLU A 30 15.54 1.61 -24.92
C GLU A 30 16.14 3.03 -24.83
N VAL A 31 17.11 3.09 -23.91
CA VAL A 31 18.31 3.92 -23.71
C VAL A 31 18.83 4.72 -24.93
N SER A 32 19.13 6.02 -24.76
CA SER A 32 20.48 6.56 -25.02
C SER A 32 20.71 7.98 -24.48
N SER A 33 21.96 8.22 -24.11
CA SER A 33 22.58 9.38 -23.49
C SER A 33 22.97 10.50 -24.47
N GLN A 34 22.93 11.77 -24.04
CA GLN A 34 23.88 12.92 -24.29
C GLN A 34 23.15 14.31 -24.18
N PRO A 35 23.84 15.47 -24.31
CA PRO A 35 24.32 16.41 -23.28
C PRO A 35 23.47 17.72 -23.22
N PRO A 36 23.78 18.75 -22.39
CA PRO A 36 22.86 19.88 -22.19
C PRO A 36 22.93 20.90 -23.34
N LEU A 37 21.78 21.26 -23.93
CA LEU A 37 21.69 22.24 -25.02
C LEU A 37 20.55 23.27 -24.84
N SER A 38 20.96 24.54 -24.85
CA SER A 38 20.34 25.81 -25.27
C SER A 38 18.83 26.07 -25.14
N LEU A 39 18.51 27.19 -24.48
CA LEU A 39 17.20 27.88 -24.41
C LEU A 39 16.72 28.41 -25.78
N SER A 40 16.16 27.54 -26.63
CA SER A 40 15.51 27.98 -27.88
C SER A 40 14.08 27.46 -28.11
N ASN A 41 13.45 26.78 -27.16
CA ASN A 41 12.15 26.12 -27.38
C ASN A 41 10.95 26.74 -26.64
N PHE A 42 10.74 28.05 -26.76
CA PHE A 42 9.39 28.63 -26.61
C PHE A 42 8.72 28.67 -27.98
N SER A 43 7.95 27.63 -28.29
CA SER A 43 7.19 27.53 -29.54
C SER A 43 5.97 28.47 -29.54
N LYS A 44 5.91 29.31 -30.58
CA LYS A 44 4.74 29.97 -31.21
C LYS A 44 3.44 30.03 -30.38
N ILE A 45 3.17 31.22 -29.86
CA ILE A 45 1.87 31.63 -29.31
C ILE A 45 0.99 32.14 -30.47
N THR A 46 -0.19 31.55 -30.64
CA THR A 46 -1.17 31.89 -31.68
C THR A 46 -1.82 33.25 -31.41
N CYS A 47 -1.85 34.11 -32.43
CA CYS A 47 -2.66 35.34 -32.43
C CYS A 47 -4.14 34.95 -32.63
N CYS A 48 -5.03 35.43 -31.75
CA CYS A 48 -6.47 35.30 -31.95
C CYS A 48 -6.98 36.45 -32.84
N GLU A 49 -7.56 36.08 -33.99
CA GLU A 49 -8.55 36.89 -34.70
C GLU A 49 -9.94 36.72 -34.08
N SER A 50 -10.76 37.75 -34.31
CA SER A 50 -12.10 38.03 -33.78
C SER A 50 -13.07 36.85 -33.68
N PHE A 51 -13.59 36.59 -32.48
CA PHE A 51 -14.99 36.19 -32.23
C PHE A 51 -15.39 36.54 -30.77
N SER A 52 -16.67 36.82 -30.59
CA SER A 52 -17.35 37.33 -29.39
C SER A 52 -17.12 36.52 -28.10
N LEU A 53 -16.72 37.24 -27.04
CA LEU A 53 -16.50 36.84 -25.63
C LEU A 53 -17.74 36.16 -24.97
N PRO A 54 -17.59 35.41 -23.86
CA PRO A 54 -16.54 35.56 -22.85
C PRO A 54 -15.71 34.28 -22.61
N SER A 55 -14.54 34.23 -23.25
CA SER A 55 -13.50 33.23 -23.00
C SER A 55 -12.29 33.87 -22.30
N ASN A 56 -11.87 33.20 -21.22
CA ASN A 56 -10.71 33.45 -20.35
C ASN A 56 -9.52 34.17 -21.02
N ASN A 57 -9.21 35.38 -20.55
CA ASN A 57 -7.94 36.08 -20.74
C ASN A 57 -7.60 36.73 -19.39
N TYR A 58 -6.79 36.06 -18.58
CA TYR A 58 -6.45 36.56 -17.24
C TYR A 58 -5.46 37.73 -17.37
N ASP A 59 -5.93 38.94 -17.08
CA ASP A 59 -5.06 40.11 -16.98
C ASP A 59 -4.19 39.97 -15.72
N ILE A 60 -2.86 40.05 -15.88
CA ILE A 60 -1.91 39.94 -14.77
C ILE A 60 -2.14 40.99 -13.68
N GLY A 61 -2.80 42.10 -14.00
CA GLY A 61 -3.23 43.11 -13.05
C GLY A 61 -4.17 42.57 -11.97
N TYR A 62 -5.00 41.57 -12.26
CA TYR A 62 -5.83 40.94 -11.24
C TYR A 62 -4.97 40.22 -10.19
N LEU A 63 -3.96 39.47 -10.63
CA LEU A 63 -2.99 38.83 -9.74
C LEU A 63 -2.19 39.84 -8.92
N VAL A 64 -1.71 40.90 -9.58
CA VAL A 64 -0.99 41.99 -8.91
C VAL A 64 -1.87 42.65 -7.85
N SER A 65 -3.16 42.86 -8.11
CA SER A 65 -4.10 43.42 -7.12
C SER A 65 -4.30 42.49 -5.91
N LEU A 66 -4.35 41.17 -6.12
CA LEU A 66 -4.42 40.16 -5.04
C LEU A 66 -3.14 40.14 -4.21
N VAL A 67 -1.98 40.18 -4.88
CA VAL A 67 -0.66 40.23 -4.25
C VAL A 67 -0.51 41.51 -3.43
N ILE A 68 -0.84 42.68 -3.99
CA ILE A 68 -0.81 43.97 -3.29
C ILE A 68 -1.75 43.97 -2.09
N THR A 69 -3.01 43.56 -2.26
CA THR A 69 -4.01 43.53 -1.17
C THR A 69 -3.53 42.64 -0.02
N SER A 70 -2.89 41.51 -0.34
CA SER A 70 -2.31 40.60 0.64
C SER A 70 -1.09 41.22 1.35
N ILE A 71 -0.23 41.94 0.62
CA ILE A 71 0.90 42.68 1.20
C ILE A 71 0.41 43.81 2.12
N THR A 72 -0.64 44.55 1.75
CA THR A 72 -1.18 45.67 2.57
C THR A 72 -1.86 45.22 3.87
N ARG A 73 -2.30 43.96 3.96
CA ARG A 73 -2.86 43.36 5.20
C ARG A 73 -1.78 42.88 6.18
N ILE A 74 -0.51 42.89 5.77
CA ILE A 74 0.60 42.32 6.53
C ILE A 74 1.48 43.46 7.08
N THR A 75 1.40 43.72 8.38
CA THR A 75 2.24 44.70 9.09
C THR A 75 3.49 44.10 9.74
N SER A 76 3.85 42.85 9.44
CA SER A 76 5.06 42.20 10.00
C SER A 76 5.79 41.29 9.01
N TYR A 77 7.13 41.31 9.10
CA TYR A 77 8.08 40.62 8.21
C TYR A 77 7.97 39.08 8.17
N THR A 78 7.14 38.47 9.01
CA THR A 78 7.10 37.00 9.22
C THR A 78 6.13 36.24 8.32
N SER A 79 5.39 36.89 7.42
CA SER A 79 4.23 36.26 6.73
C SER A 79 4.24 36.30 5.19
N TYR A 80 5.36 36.67 4.55
CA TYR A 80 5.52 36.59 3.08
C TYR A 80 5.38 35.17 2.50
N SER A 81 5.49 34.13 3.34
CA SER A 81 5.24 32.72 2.96
C SER A 81 3.79 32.44 2.52
N SER A 82 2.88 33.40 2.68
CA SER A 82 1.44 33.21 2.48
C SER A 82 0.96 33.47 1.04
N ILE A 83 1.74 34.14 0.19
CA ILE A 83 1.27 34.53 -1.16
C ILE A 83 1.34 33.34 -2.15
N ALA A 84 2.32 32.45 -2.01
CA ALA A 84 2.36 31.19 -2.75
C ALA A 84 1.26 30.19 -2.35
N LYS A 85 0.54 30.44 -1.25
CA LYS A 85 -0.64 29.67 -0.81
C LYS A 85 -1.95 30.16 -1.41
N ILE A 86 -1.98 31.29 -2.13
CA ILE A 86 -3.23 31.88 -2.64
C ILE A 86 -3.76 31.13 -3.88
N LEU A 87 -2.86 30.49 -4.65
CA LEU A 87 -3.21 29.80 -5.90
C LEU A 87 -2.82 28.33 -5.80
N SER A 88 -3.74 27.45 -6.17
CA SER A 88 -3.48 26.03 -6.38
C SER A 88 -2.56 25.80 -7.60
N ASN A 89 -1.91 24.64 -7.66
CA ASN A 89 -1.05 24.27 -8.79
C ASN A 89 -1.78 24.27 -10.14
N SER A 90 -3.09 23.94 -10.16
CA SER A 90 -3.93 23.99 -11.36
C SER A 90 -4.22 25.43 -11.80
N GLU A 91 -4.49 26.34 -10.86
CA GLU A 91 -4.68 27.76 -11.16
C GLU A 91 -3.39 28.40 -11.67
N LEU A 92 -2.23 28.06 -11.07
CA LEU A 92 -0.92 28.52 -11.57
C LEU A 92 -0.66 28.02 -13.00
N GLN A 93 -1.00 26.77 -13.32
CA GLN A 93 -0.84 26.22 -14.65
C GLN A 93 -1.73 26.92 -15.68
N HIS A 94 -3.00 27.19 -15.32
CA HIS A 94 -3.94 27.91 -16.17
C HIS A 94 -3.49 29.36 -16.39
N LEU A 95 -3.00 30.02 -15.34
CA LEU A 95 -2.49 31.39 -15.42
C LEU A 95 -1.31 31.45 -16.37
N VAL A 96 -0.31 30.58 -16.23
CA VAL A 96 0.89 30.60 -17.09
C VAL A 96 0.55 30.32 -18.56
N LYS A 97 -0.46 29.49 -18.85
CA LYS A 97 -0.88 29.17 -20.22
C LYS A 97 -1.74 30.27 -20.86
N ASP A 98 -2.63 30.88 -20.08
CA ASP A 98 -3.69 31.76 -20.59
C ASP A 98 -3.55 33.22 -20.11
N VAL A 99 -2.32 33.65 -19.79
CA VAL A 99 -2.03 35.07 -19.53
C VAL A 99 -2.43 35.89 -20.74
N PHE A 100 -3.12 37.00 -20.51
CA PHE A 100 -3.44 37.96 -21.57
C PHE A 100 -2.17 38.45 -22.29
N VAL A 101 -2.07 38.16 -23.59
CA VAL A 101 -1.06 38.70 -24.50
C VAL A 101 -1.75 39.59 -25.53
N PRO A 102 -1.41 40.89 -25.62
CA PRO A 102 -1.96 41.78 -26.65
C PRO A 102 -1.67 41.26 -28.05
N CYS A 103 -2.57 41.42 -29.02
CA CYS A 103 -2.27 41.11 -30.42
C CYS A 103 -1.41 42.20 -31.08
N LYS A 104 -0.82 41.91 -32.25
CA LYS A 104 0.00 42.89 -33.02
C LYS A 104 -0.77 44.16 -33.38
N THR A 105 -2.07 44.05 -33.57
CA THR A 105 -2.98 45.16 -33.91
C THR A 105 -3.54 45.89 -32.69
N PHE A 106 -3.16 45.47 -31.47
CA PHE A 106 -3.63 46.10 -30.24
C PHE A 106 -3.13 47.55 -30.13
N SER A 107 -4.06 48.48 -29.93
CA SER A 107 -3.74 49.89 -29.76
C SER A 107 -3.42 50.18 -28.29
N PHE A 108 -2.14 50.32 -27.97
CA PHE A 108 -1.69 50.63 -26.61
C PHE A 108 -1.98 52.10 -26.26
N PRO A 109 -2.50 52.39 -25.06
CA PRO A 109 -2.68 53.75 -24.59
C PRO A 109 -1.38 54.56 -24.65
N LYS A 110 -1.51 55.83 -25.03
CA LYS A 110 -0.39 56.77 -25.07
C LYS A 110 -0.35 57.56 -23.77
N ASN A 111 0.83 57.67 -23.19
CA ASN A 111 1.07 58.57 -22.06
C ASN A 111 1.04 60.05 -22.52
N LEU A 112 1.16 60.97 -21.56
CA LEU A 112 1.17 62.43 -21.80
C LEU A 112 2.22 62.89 -22.83
N ASN A 113 3.28 62.09 -23.05
CA ASN A 113 4.34 62.37 -24.01
C ASN A 113 4.11 61.66 -25.37
N GLY A 114 2.92 61.13 -25.62
CA GLY A 114 2.55 60.42 -26.85
C GLY A 114 3.18 59.03 -27.02
N ARG A 115 3.82 58.48 -25.99
CA ARG A 115 4.51 57.18 -26.03
C ARG A 115 3.63 56.09 -25.45
N SER A 116 3.73 54.89 -26.00
CA SER A 116 2.95 53.72 -25.58
C SER A 116 3.84 52.49 -25.47
N PHE A 117 3.32 51.44 -24.82
CA PHE A 117 3.92 50.11 -24.87
C PHE A 117 4.09 49.64 -26.32
N GLN A 118 5.17 48.91 -26.60
CA GLN A 118 5.48 48.38 -27.94
C GLN A 118 5.38 46.86 -27.94
N PHE A 119 4.57 46.30 -28.84
CA PHE A 119 4.39 44.86 -28.97
C PHE A 119 5.72 44.10 -29.14
N MET A 120 6.68 44.68 -29.87
CA MET A 120 8.03 44.10 -30.07
C MET A 120 8.78 43.80 -28.76
N TRP A 121 8.43 44.44 -27.64
CA TRP A 121 9.06 44.13 -26.35
C TRP A 121 8.63 42.77 -25.80
N ILE A 122 7.40 42.31 -26.09
CA ILE A 122 6.95 40.96 -25.71
C ILE A 122 7.71 39.92 -26.54
N GLU A 123 7.87 40.15 -27.85
CA GLU A 123 8.64 39.27 -28.73
C GLU A 123 10.11 39.17 -28.28
N LYS A 124 10.69 40.29 -27.80
CA LYS A 124 12.08 40.35 -27.34
C LYS A 124 12.30 39.82 -25.93
N PHE A 125 11.29 39.91 -25.06
CA PHE A 125 11.36 39.52 -23.66
C PHE A 125 10.15 38.63 -23.32
N PRO A 126 10.24 37.31 -23.53
CA PRO A 126 9.11 36.38 -23.35
C PRO A 126 8.53 36.33 -21.93
N TRP A 127 9.25 36.83 -20.93
CA TRP A 127 8.79 36.94 -19.54
C TRP A 127 7.94 38.20 -19.27
N LEU A 128 7.83 39.11 -20.24
CA LEU A 128 7.16 40.40 -20.11
C LEU A 128 5.68 40.28 -20.49
N THR A 129 4.80 40.75 -19.60
CA THR A 129 3.35 40.78 -19.82
C THR A 129 2.84 42.21 -19.66
N TYR A 130 1.84 42.59 -20.45
CA TYR A 130 1.15 43.88 -20.33
C TYR A 130 -0.21 43.70 -19.62
N SER A 131 -0.52 44.60 -18.69
CA SER A 131 -1.81 44.68 -18.01
C SER A 131 -2.63 45.84 -18.58
N LYS A 132 -3.86 45.59 -19.02
CA LYS A 132 -4.83 46.62 -19.41
C LYS A 132 -5.33 47.39 -18.20
N ILE A 133 -5.49 46.69 -17.07
CA ILE A 133 -6.01 47.27 -15.82
C ILE A 133 -5.09 48.37 -15.32
N PHE A 134 -3.77 48.12 -15.36
CA PHE A 134 -2.76 49.05 -14.86
C PHE A 134 -2.08 49.90 -15.94
N ASP A 135 -2.45 49.72 -17.22
CA ASP A 135 -1.78 50.30 -18.38
C ASP A 135 -0.24 50.22 -18.27
N GLY A 136 0.27 49.00 -18.08
CA GLY A 136 1.67 48.85 -17.71
C GLY A 136 2.22 47.44 -17.81
N ALA A 137 3.55 47.35 -17.86
CA ALA A 137 4.24 46.08 -18.02
C ALA A 137 4.64 45.45 -16.67
N PHE A 138 4.63 44.12 -16.64
CA PHE A 138 5.00 43.28 -15.51
C PHE A 138 5.92 42.14 -15.96
N CYS A 139 6.68 41.58 -15.01
CA CYS A 139 7.46 40.38 -15.20
C CYS A 139 6.70 39.19 -14.61
N LEU A 140 6.20 38.31 -15.47
CA LEU A 140 5.38 37.16 -15.09
C LEU A 140 6.02 36.28 -14.00
N PRO A 141 7.27 35.79 -14.13
CA PRO A 141 7.88 34.96 -13.09
C PRO A 141 8.06 35.72 -11.77
N CYS A 142 8.42 37.01 -11.82
CA CYS A 142 8.57 37.79 -10.60
C CYS A 142 7.22 37.98 -9.89
N VAL A 143 6.13 38.26 -10.62
CA VAL A 143 4.78 38.39 -10.03
C VAL A 143 4.32 37.08 -9.39
N LEU A 144 4.57 35.94 -10.04
CA LEU A 144 4.12 34.63 -9.54
C LEU A 144 4.92 34.11 -8.35
N PHE A 145 6.25 34.26 -8.38
CA PHE A 145 7.13 33.59 -7.41
C PHE A 145 7.99 34.54 -6.58
N GLY A 146 7.89 35.86 -6.80
CA GLY A 146 8.71 36.85 -6.10
C GLY A 146 8.57 36.79 -4.59
N CYS A 147 7.35 36.54 -4.10
CA CYS A 147 7.05 36.43 -2.68
C CYS A 147 7.76 35.26 -1.96
N ASN A 148 8.24 34.26 -2.71
CA ASN A 148 9.05 33.16 -2.16
C ASN A 148 10.46 33.63 -1.73
N PHE A 149 10.85 34.85 -2.12
CA PHE A 149 12.15 35.45 -1.84
C PHE A 149 11.99 36.80 -1.11
N PRO A 150 11.44 36.81 0.12
CA PRO A 150 11.05 38.04 0.83
C PRO A 150 12.19 39.02 1.11
N SER A 151 13.41 38.51 1.32
CA SER A 151 14.61 39.32 1.54
C SER A 151 15.01 40.16 0.32
N GLU A 152 14.58 39.77 -0.88
CA GLU A 152 14.84 40.46 -2.15
C GLU A 152 13.62 41.29 -2.61
N CYS A 153 12.41 40.98 -2.09
CA CYS A 153 11.15 41.63 -2.46
C CYS A 153 10.97 43.06 -1.93
N SER A 154 11.56 43.39 -0.77
CA SER A 154 11.47 44.73 -0.14
C SER A 154 12.05 45.87 -0.99
N LEU A 155 12.71 45.55 -2.11
CA LEU A 155 13.43 46.47 -2.97
C LEU A 155 12.85 46.54 -4.40
N VAL A 156 11.79 45.76 -4.71
CA VAL A 156 11.25 45.61 -6.07
C VAL A 156 9.83 46.16 -6.14
N GLU A 157 9.69 47.41 -6.54
CA GLU A 157 8.37 47.98 -6.80
C GLU A 157 7.93 47.75 -8.26
N ARG A 158 8.76 48.08 -9.26
CA ARG A 158 8.37 48.10 -10.69
C ARG A 158 8.59 46.74 -11.38
N LEU A 159 7.67 46.36 -12.27
CA LEU A 159 7.53 45.03 -12.90
C LEU A 159 7.00 43.92 -11.96
N PHE A 160 6.79 44.22 -10.67
CA PHE A 160 6.32 43.28 -9.66
C PHE A 160 5.03 43.79 -8.99
N CYS A 161 5.13 44.71 -8.01
CA CYS A 161 3.96 45.29 -7.33
C CYS A 161 3.43 46.56 -8.01
N LYS A 162 4.20 47.17 -8.90
CA LYS A 162 3.83 48.38 -9.65
C LYS A 162 4.09 48.15 -11.14
N PRO A 163 3.19 48.64 -12.01
CA PRO A 163 3.42 48.59 -13.45
C PRO A 163 4.71 49.33 -13.83
N PHE A 164 5.39 48.84 -14.86
CA PHE A 164 6.35 49.64 -15.59
C PHE A 164 5.64 50.41 -16.70
N ASP A 165 5.73 51.73 -16.64
CA ASP A 165 5.01 52.72 -17.45
C ASP A 165 5.94 53.74 -18.14
N ARG A 166 7.25 53.71 -17.82
CA ARG A 166 8.25 54.63 -18.35
C ARG A 166 8.80 54.17 -19.69
N TRP A 167 8.01 54.35 -20.73
CA TRP A 167 8.32 53.89 -22.09
C TRP A 167 9.65 54.42 -22.67
N ASN A 168 10.12 55.57 -22.17
CA ASN A 168 11.37 56.23 -22.55
C ASN A 168 12.61 55.34 -22.35
N ASP A 169 12.61 54.54 -21.28
CA ASP A 169 13.76 53.73 -20.84
C ASP A 169 13.48 52.23 -20.92
N ALA A 170 12.34 51.83 -21.50
CA ALA A 170 11.82 50.46 -21.46
C ALA A 170 12.85 49.43 -21.91
N SER A 171 13.44 49.61 -23.11
CA SER A 171 14.41 48.67 -23.66
C SER A 171 15.66 48.52 -22.78
N ARG A 172 16.17 49.63 -22.22
CA ARG A 172 17.33 49.61 -21.32
C ARG A 172 16.98 48.94 -20.00
N TYR A 173 15.80 49.19 -19.46
CA TYR A 173 15.33 48.63 -18.20
C TYR A 173 15.09 47.12 -18.32
N PHE A 174 14.42 46.66 -19.38
CA PHE A 174 14.16 45.24 -19.62
C PHE A 174 15.45 44.45 -19.85
N GLN A 175 16.43 44.99 -20.59
CA GLN A 175 17.75 44.37 -20.72
C GLN A 175 18.50 44.28 -19.39
N LYS A 176 18.42 45.34 -18.56
CA LYS A 176 19.01 45.32 -17.22
C LYS A 176 18.35 44.30 -16.29
N HIS A 177 17.03 44.12 -16.41
CA HIS A 177 16.27 43.13 -15.64
C HIS A 177 16.59 41.69 -16.06
N ALA A 178 16.62 41.42 -17.37
CA ALA A 178 16.86 40.08 -17.90
C ALA A 178 18.33 39.63 -17.80
N PHE A 179 19.29 40.50 -18.17
CA PHE A 179 20.68 40.09 -18.38
C PHE A 179 21.66 40.76 -17.40
N GLY A 180 21.39 42.01 -17.03
CA GLY A 180 22.34 42.88 -16.33
C GLY A 180 23.57 43.20 -17.19
N LYS A 181 24.18 44.38 -17.08
CA LYS A 181 25.50 44.60 -17.69
C LYS A 181 26.46 45.36 -16.78
N ASN A 182 27.71 44.95 -16.96
CA ASN A 182 28.96 45.28 -16.29
C ASN A 182 29.20 46.79 -16.12
N ASN A 183 29.98 47.11 -15.08
CA ASN A 183 30.55 48.41 -14.72
C ASN A 183 29.80 49.14 -13.57
N ASN A 184 30.12 48.67 -12.36
CA ASN A 184 30.32 49.38 -11.08
C ASN A 184 29.48 50.57 -10.60
N LYS A 185 28.47 51.11 -11.28
CA LYS A 185 27.52 52.07 -10.64
C LYS A 185 26.09 51.87 -11.16
N SER A 186 25.19 51.55 -10.23
CA SER A 186 23.75 51.19 -10.37
C SER A 186 23.44 49.73 -10.76
N VAL A 187 23.65 48.82 -9.79
CA VAL A 187 23.06 47.48 -9.79
C VAL A 187 21.53 47.60 -9.90
N CYS A 188 20.94 47.07 -10.98
CA CYS A 188 19.53 46.70 -10.91
C CYS A 188 19.46 45.57 -9.87
N ARG A 189 19.01 45.87 -8.64
CA ARG A 189 18.94 44.91 -7.51
C ARG A 189 18.01 43.70 -7.80
N ASN A 190 17.43 43.64 -8.99
CA ASN A 190 16.35 42.75 -9.41
C ASN A 190 16.82 41.52 -10.21
N LYS A 191 18.11 41.37 -10.51
CA LYS A 191 18.65 40.22 -11.27
C LYS A 191 18.50 38.89 -10.51
N GLY A 192 18.83 38.90 -9.21
CA GLY A 192 18.73 37.70 -8.36
C GLY A 192 17.31 37.15 -8.35
N LEU A 193 16.34 38.02 -8.09
CA LEU A 193 14.92 37.67 -8.06
C LEU A 193 14.41 37.16 -9.40
N HIS A 194 14.70 37.86 -10.50
CA HIS A 194 14.24 37.42 -11.84
C HIS A 194 14.79 36.04 -12.20
N VAL A 195 16.09 35.81 -12.03
CA VAL A 195 16.72 34.52 -12.36
C VAL A 195 16.11 33.39 -11.53
N LYS A 196 16.03 33.55 -10.21
CA LYS A 196 15.47 32.53 -9.30
C LYS A 196 14.00 32.24 -9.61
N THR A 197 13.20 33.27 -9.85
CA THR A 197 11.76 33.09 -10.15
C THR A 197 11.52 32.52 -11.55
N ALA A 198 12.38 32.84 -12.51
CA ALA A 198 12.35 32.25 -13.85
C ALA A 198 12.78 30.78 -13.84
N GLU A 199 13.76 30.40 -13.01
CA GLU A 199 14.15 29.00 -12.79
C GLU A 199 12.99 28.19 -12.20
N VAL A 200 12.31 28.72 -11.17
CA VAL A 200 11.12 28.07 -10.59
C VAL A 200 10.01 27.89 -11.62
N LEU A 201 9.71 28.92 -12.42
CA LEU A 201 8.72 28.84 -13.49
C LEU A 201 9.12 27.80 -14.56
N PHE A 202 10.41 27.72 -14.90
CA PHE A 202 10.93 26.75 -15.86
C PHE A 202 10.83 25.30 -15.34
N SER A 203 11.16 25.06 -14.07
CA SER A 203 11.01 23.74 -13.45
C SER A 203 9.54 23.32 -13.38
N LEU A 204 8.64 24.20 -12.94
CA LEU A 204 7.20 23.90 -12.88
C LEU A 204 6.58 23.66 -14.26
N SER A 205 6.93 24.48 -15.26
CA SER A 205 6.45 24.27 -16.63
C SER A 205 6.97 22.97 -17.25
N SER A 206 8.17 22.52 -16.88
CA SER A 206 8.72 21.22 -17.28
C SER A 206 7.94 20.05 -16.64
N ILE A 207 7.55 20.18 -15.38
CA ILE A 207 6.68 19.21 -14.67
C ILE A 207 5.29 19.17 -15.30
N TRP A 208 4.67 20.33 -15.54
CA TRP A 208 3.34 20.45 -16.16
C TRP A 208 3.28 19.96 -17.60
N SER A 209 4.42 19.98 -18.31
CA SER A 209 4.55 19.48 -19.68
C SER A 209 5.00 18.01 -19.73
N SER A 210 5.02 17.32 -18.57
CA SER A 210 5.43 15.91 -18.43
C SER A 210 6.85 15.60 -18.91
N LYS A 211 7.72 16.62 -19.01
CA LYS A 211 9.14 16.43 -19.41
C LYS A 211 10.02 15.99 -18.25
N THR A 212 9.58 16.24 -17.01
CA THR A 212 10.26 15.87 -15.76
C THR A 212 9.23 15.41 -14.74
N GLU A 213 9.46 14.28 -14.09
CA GLU A 213 8.57 13.77 -13.03
C GLU A 213 8.73 14.59 -11.74
N SER A 214 7.65 14.75 -10.97
CA SER A 214 7.75 15.41 -9.67
C SER A 214 8.55 14.56 -8.67
N ILE A 215 9.11 15.21 -7.66
CA ILE A 215 9.83 14.54 -6.57
C ILE A 215 8.89 13.55 -5.87
N ASP A 216 7.63 13.92 -5.65
CA ASP A 216 6.62 13.06 -5.00
C ASP A 216 6.38 11.76 -5.78
N ILE A 217 6.27 11.84 -7.11
CA ILE A 217 6.10 10.66 -7.98
C ILE A 217 7.35 9.78 -7.92
N THR A 218 8.54 10.40 -7.93
CA THR A 218 9.82 9.68 -7.85
C THR A 218 9.97 8.95 -6.52
N SER A 219 9.69 9.63 -5.40
CA SER A 219 9.69 9.05 -4.06
C SER A 219 8.68 7.89 -3.95
N GLN A 220 7.48 8.05 -4.51
CA GLN A 220 6.47 7.00 -4.53
C GLN A 220 6.93 5.78 -5.34
N LYS A 221 7.57 5.98 -6.50
CA LYS A 221 8.15 4.87 -7.30
C LYS A 221 9.25 4.11 -6.55
N ILE A 222 10.11 4.81 -5.82
CA ILE A 222 11.16 4.18 -5.00
C ILE A 222 10.52 3.29 -3.93
N VAL A 223 9.52 3.80 -3.21
CA VAL A 223 8.79 3.03 -2.19
C VAL A 223 8.10 1.82 -2.81
N GLN A 224 7.40 1.98 -3.94
CA GLN A 224 6.72 0.88 -4.64
C GLN A 224 7.70 -0.19 -5.13
N SER A 225 8.85 0.21 -5.67
CA SER A 225 9.91 -0.71 -6.08
C SER A 225 10.45 -1.51 -4.90
N GLN A 226 10.69 -0.85 -3.75
CA GLN A 226 11.15 -1.54 -2.55
C GLN A 226 10.11 -2.52 -2.01
N VAL A 227 8.83 -2.14 -1.95
CA VAL A 227 7.75 -3.03 -1.53
C VAL A 227 7.65 -4.25 -2.44
N SER A 228 7.77 -4.05 -3.75
CA SER A 228 7.69 -5.14 -4.73
C SER A 228 8.84 -6.13 -4.57
N LYS A 229 10.07 -5.63 -4.36
CA LYS A 229 11.23 -6.46 -4.05
C LYS A 229 11.03 -7.23 -2.75
N ASN A 230 10.61 -6.56 -1.67
CA ASN A 230 10.38 -7.22 -0.38
C ASN A 230 9.32 -8.34 -0.46
N ARG A 231 8.27 -8.15 -1.27
CA ARG A 231 7.26 -9.19 -1.53
C ARG A 231 7.84 -10.40 -2.25
N GLN A 232 8.64 -10.17 -3.30
CA GLN A 232 9.32 -11.24 -4.04
C GLN A 232 10.27 -12.04 -3.15
N LEU A 233 10.94 -11.39 -2.19
CA LEU A 233 11.84 -12.05 -1.23
C LEU A 233 11.07 -12.89 -0.19
N LEU A 234 9.96 -12.37 0.33
CA LEU A 234 9.15 -13.07 1.34
C LEU A 234 8.31 -14.20 0.76
N GLN A 235 7.92 -14.11 -0.52
CA GLN A 235 7.09 -15.12 -1.19
C GLN A 235 7.62 -16.55 -1.02
N PRO A 236 8.86 -16.90 -1.39
CA PRO A 236 9.36 -18.27 -1.27
C PRO A 236 9.41 -18.77 0.19
N ILE A 237 9.68 -17.87 1.13
CA ILE A 237 9.72 -18.15 2.58
C ILE A 237 8.32 -18.51 3.08
N ILE A 238 7.33 -17.67 2.77
CA ILE A 238 5.93 -17.88 3.16
C ILE A 238 5.35 -19.13 2.48
N GLU A 239 5.60 -19.33 1.20
CA GLU A 239 5.18 -20.54 0.47
C GLU A 239 5.72 -21.81 1.11
N THR A 240 6.96 -21.78 1.60
CA THR A 240 7.57 -22.91 2.31
C THR A 240 6.90 -23.16 3.66
N ILE A 241 6.60 -22.10 4.43
CA ILE A 241 5.83 -22.21 5.68
C ILE A 241 4.47 -22.84 5.43
N ILE A 242 3.76 -22.35 4.40
CA ILE A 242 2.45 -22.87 4.05
C ILE A 242 2.58 -24.33 3.59
N LEU A 243 3.56 -24.67 2.75
CA LEU A 243 3.82 -26.05 2.31
C LEU A 243 3.99 -26.99 3.50
N CYS A 244 4.82 -26.63 4.48
CA CYS A 244 4.98 -27.39 5.71
C CYS A 244 3.65 -27.55 6.45
N GLY A 245 2.87 -26.46 6.56
CA GLY A 245 1.52 -26.49 7.12
C GLY A 245 0.60 -27.48 6.39
N ARG A 246 0.58 -27.48 5.05
CA ARG A 246 -0.27 -28.39 4.26
C ARG A 246 0.15 -29.85 4.40
N LEU A 247 1.44 -30.10 4.51
CA LEU A 247 1.94 -31.47 4.60
C LEU A 247 1.97 -31.99 6.04
N GLY A 248 1.66 -31.15 7.03
CA GLY A 248 1.81 -31.49 8.45
C GLY A 248 3.27 -31.71 8.85
N LEU A 249 4.21 -31.07 8.14
CA LEU A 249 5.63 -31.13 8.45
C LEU A 249 5.96 -30.14 9.56
N SER A 250 6.73 -30.58 10.55
CA SER A 250 7.32 -29.65 11.52
C SER A 250 8.27 -28.70 10.79
N LEU A 251 8.22 -27.41 11.10
CA LEU A 251 9.17 -26.44 10.54
C LEU A 251 10.58 -26.67 11.08
N GLN A 252 10.68 -26.96 12.39
CA GLN A 252 11.93 -27.03 13.14
C GLN A 252 12.40 -28.46 13.38
N GLY A 253 13.73 -28.65 13.39
CA GLY A 253 14.40 -29.86 13.86
C GLY A 253 14.79 -29.78 15.35
N HIS A 254 15.47 -30.82 15.86
CA HIS A 254 15.93 -30.84 17.27
C HIS A 254 17.00 -29.79 17.61
N ARG A 255 17.66 -29.19 16.61
CA ARG A 255 18.67 -28.12 16.75
C ARG A 255 18.52 -27.11 15.60
N ASP A 256 17.62 -26.16 15.77
CA ASP A 256 17.28 -25.16 14.74
C ASP A 256 18.02 -23.82 14.92
N ASP A 257 19.11 -23.82 15.68
CA ASP A 257 19.94 -22.64 15.95
C ASP A 257 21.03 -22.40 14.88
N SER A 258 21.09 -23.24 13.85
CA SER A 258 22.13 -23.14 12.82
C SER A 258 21.85 -21.99 11.85
N GLU A 259 22.85 -21.10 11.70
CA GLU A 259 22.92 -20.14 10.61
C GLU A 259 22.84 -20.85 9.26
N PHE A 260 22.12 -20.25 8.31
CA PHE A 260 22.04 -20.74 6.94
C PHE A 260 23.44 -20.68 6.33
N HIS A 261 24.07 -21.85 6.10
CA HIS A 261 25.36 -21.94 5.43
C HIS A 261 25.16 -22.52 4.03
N PRO A 262 25.18 -21.69 2.97
CA PRO A 262 25.02 -22.17 1.60
C PRO A 262 26.17 -23.07 1.12
N GLU A 263 27.32 -23.07 1.82
CA GLU A 263 28.53 -23.81 1.44
C GLU A 263 28.85 -25.05 2.30
N ASN A 264 28.15 -25.28 3.41
CA ASN A 264 28.36 -26.45 4.26
C ASN A 264 27.31 -27.53 3.98
N SER A 265 27.33 -28.08 2.76
CA SER A 265 26.53 -29.27 2.41
C SER A 265 27.07 -30.57 3.01
N GLU A 266 28.10 -30.53 3.87
CA GLU A 266 28.85 -31.71 4.33
C GLU A 266 28.90 -31.92 5.85
N SER A 267 28.08 -31.23 6.66
CA SER A 267 27.93 -31.62 8.08
C SER A 267 26.74 -32.58 8.27
N PHE A 268 26.96 -33.85 7.91
CA PHE A 268 26.04 -34.99 8.11
C PHE A 268 25.57 -35.22 9.57
N ASN A 269 25.94 -34.36 10.54
CA ASN A 269 25.74 -34.55 11.97
C ASN A 269 24.81 -33.53 12.65
N HIS A 270 24.22 -32.58 11.91
CA HIS A 270 23.21 -31.66 12.45
C HIS A 270 21.97 -31.68 11.58
N THR A 271 20.86 -32.21 12.12
CA THR A 271 19.56 -32.23 11.45
C THR A 271 19.02 -30.81 11.40
N VAL A 272 19.28 -30.14 10.28
CA VAL A 272 18.67 -28.86 9.92
C VAL A 272 17.15 -29.08 9.77
N GLY A 273 16.31 -28.20 10.33
CA GLY A 273 14.85 -28.35 10.30
C GLY A 273 14.28 -28.36 8.87
N ASN A 274 13.12 -29.01 8.68
CA ASN A 274 12.50 -29.18 7.36
C ASN A 274 12.32 -27.84 6.62
N PHE A 275 12.04 -26.76 7.34
CA PHE A 275 11.88 -25.43 6.76
C PHE A 275 13.16 -24.97 6.03
N ILE A 276 14.31 -25.06 6.69
CA ILE A 276 15.59 -24.61 6.11
C ILE A 276 16.02 -25.53 4.97
N GLU A 277 15.83 -26.85 5.11
CA GLU A 277 16.09 -27.82 4.05
C GLU A 277 15.25 -27.56 2.79
N LEU A 278 13.98 -27.20 2.97
CA LEU A 278 13.11 -26.82 1.85
C LEU A 278 13.56 -25.52 1.18
N LEU A 279 14.07 -24.55 1.93
CA LEU A 279 14.67 -23.34 1.34
C LEU A 279 15.94 -23.68 0.55
N HIS A 280 16.82 -24.55 1.07
CA HIS A 280 17.97 -25.05 0.33
C HIS A 280 17.55 -25.77 -0.96
N PHE A 281 16.51 -26.60 -0.89
CA PHE A 281 15.96 -27.28 -2.05
C PHE A 281 15.47 -26.28 -3.11
N ARG A 282 14.76 -25.21 -2.72
CA ARG A 282 14.33 -24.14 -3.65
C ARG A 282 15.51 -23.43 -4.31
N VAL A 283 16.54 -23.10 -3.54
CA VAL A 283 17.77 -22.49 -4.07
C VAL A 283 18.44 -23.42 -5.08
N LYS A 284 18.60 -24.72 -4.74
CA LYS A 284 19.15 -25.73 -5.66
C LYS A 284 18.29 -25.93 -6.91
N ALA A 285 16.98 -25.75 -6.80
CA ALA A 285 16.04 -25.79 -7.92
C ALA A 285 16.07 -24.53 -8.82
N GLY A 286 16.85 -23.50 -8.44
CA GLY A 286 17.09 -22.32 -9.28
C GLY A 286 16.41 -21.02 -8.81
N ASP A 287 15.91 -20.95 -7.57
CA ASP A 287 15.33 -19.72 -7.00
C ASP A 287 16.42 -18.67 -6.70
N LYS A 288 16.78 -17.87 -7.71
CA LYS A 288 17.83 -16.85 -7.63
C LYS A 288 17.50 -15.71 -6.67
N VAL A 289 16.22 -15.35 -6.54
CA VAL A 289 15.78 -14.28 -5.63
C VAL A 289 16.02 -14.71 -4.19
N LEU A 290 15.65 -15.94 -3.85
CA LEU A 290 15.92 -16.51 -2.53
C LEU A 290 17.43 -16.71 -2.29
N GLU A 291 18.17 -17.17 -3.30
CA GLU A 291 19.63 -17.34 -3.22
C GLU A 291 20.35 -16.04 -2.88
N ASP A 292 20.06 -14.96 -3.62
CA ASP A 292 20.66 -13.65 -3.41
C ASP A 292 20.28 -13.07 -2.04
N HIS A 293 19.02 -13.25 -1.62
CA HIS A 293 18.56 -12.83 -0.31
C HIS A 293 19.34 -13.50 0.82
N LEU A 294 19.46 -14.83 0.77
CA LEU A 294 20.11 -15.59 1.82
C LEU A 294 21.63 -15.36 1.86
N LYS A 295 22.25 -14.94 0.75
CA LYS A 295 23.66 -14.55 0.69
C LYS A 295 23.94 -13.12 1.13
N TYR A 296 23.06 -12.18 0.80
CA TYR A 296 23.34 -10.74 0.90
C TYR A 296 22.36 -9.97 1.80
N HIS A 297 21.54 -10.65 2.61
CA HIS A 297 20.62 -9.98 3.53
C HIS A 297 21.36 -9.04 4.49
N GLN A 298 20.73 -7.92 4.82
CA GLN A 298 21.26 -6.99 5.81
C GLN A 298 20.80 -7.38 7.22
N GLN A 299 21.75 -7.53 8.15
CA GLN A 299 21.47 -7.75 9.57
C GLN A 299 20.44 -8.88 9.80
N ASN A 300 19.36 -8.58 10.55
CA ASN A 300 18.32 -9.53 10.95
C ASN A 300 17.24 -9.78 9.88
N ALA A 301 17.39 -9.25 8.66
CA ALA A 301 16.40 -9.36 7.60
C ALA A 301 16.46 -10.70 6.84
N SER A 302 17.01 -11.77 7.44
CA SER A 302 17.02 -13.09 6.82
C SER A 302 15.61 -13.69 6.75
N TYR A 303 14.72 -13.34 7.68
CA TYR A 303 13.35 -13.85 7.84
C TYR A 303 13.23 -15.36 8.06
N ILE A 304 14.35 -16.05 8.30
CA ILE A 304 14.41 -17.50 8.54
C ILE A 304 14.46 -17.86 10.02
N SER A 305 14.65 -16.89 10.93
CA SER A 305 14.74 -17.15 12.36
C SER A 305 13.42 -17.65 12.95
N LYS A 306 13.47 -18.40 14.05
CA LYS A 306 12.28 -18.86 14.79
C LYS A 306 11.28 -17.73 15.08
N THR A 307 11.77 -16.55 15.47
CA THR A 307 10.92 -15.39 15.73
C THR A 307 10.20 -14.92 14.47
N SER A 308 10.92 -14.83 13.34
CA SER A 308 10.35 -14.43 12.06
C SER A 308 9.35 -15.45 11.55
N GLN A 309 9.69 -16.75 11.64
CA GLN A 309 8.78 -17.85 11.29
C GLN A 309 7.46 -17.73 12.07
N ASN A 310 7.51 -17.56 13.39
CA ASN A 310 6.30 -17.43 14.22
C ASN A 310 5.48 -16.19 13.86
N GLN A 311 6.12 -15.07 13.53
CA GLN A 311 5.41 -13.87 13.05
C GLN A 311 4.72 -14.14 11.71
N LEU A 312 5.41 -14.76 10.75
CA LEU A 312 4.84 -15.12 9.45
C LEU A 312 3.69 -16.13 9.58
N ILE A 313 3.82 -17.14 10.45
CA ILE A 313 2.75 -18.09 10.77
C ILE A 313 1.54 -17.36 11.33
N ARG A 314 1.75 -16.41 12.24
CA ARG A 314 0.67 -15.58 12.78
C ARG A 314 -0.02 -14.78 11.68
N CYS A 315 0.73 -14.12 10.79
CA CYS A 315 0.15 -13.39 9.66
C CYS A 315 -0.65 -14.33 8.73
N CYS A 316 -0.15 -15.54 8.47
CA CYS A 316 -0.91 -16.55 7.71
C CYS A 316 -2.22 -16.91 8.43
N GLY A 317 -2.17 -17.07 9.75
CA GLY A 317 -3.35 -17.29 10.60
C GLY A 317 -4.36 -16.15 10.52
N GLU A 318 -3.91 -14.90 10.52
CA GLU A 318 -4.77 -13.72 10.37
C GLU A 318 -5.46 -13.68 8.99
N VAL A 319 -4.77 -14.01 7.90
CA VAL A 319 -5.41 -14.13 6.57
C VAL A 319 -6.42 -15.28 6.54
N ILE A 320 -6.11 -16.39 7.20
CA ILE A 320 -7.04 -17.51 7.35
C ILE A 320 -8.32 -17.07 8.07
N THR A 321 -8.23 -16.15 9.05
CA THR A 321 -9.41 -15.63 9.75
C THR A 321 -10.37 -14.82 8.86
N ASP A 322 -9.99 -14.42 7.63
CA ASP A 322 -10.96 -13.86 6.66
C ASP A 322 -12.09 -14.84 6.34
N THR A 323 -11.84 -16.14 6.49
CA THR A 323 -12.86 -17.20 6.37
C THR A 323 -14.01 -17.03 7.37
N ILE A 324 -13.75 -16.39 8.52
CA ILE A 324 -14.80 -16.02 9.48
C ILE A 324 -15.78 -15.02 8.85
N GLY A 325 -15.30 -14.12 7.99
CA GLY A 325 -16.14 -13.23 7.20
C GLY A 325 -17.08 -14.00 6.26
N GLU A 326 -16.57 -15.04 5.60
CA GLU A 326 -17.39 -15.93 4.75
C GLU A 326 -18.46 -16.67 5.57
N ILE A 327 -18.11 -17.18 6.76
CA ILE A 327 -19.05 -17.82 7.69
C ILE A 327 -20.14 -16.83 8.14
N LYS A 328 -19.75 -15.60 8.49
CA LYS A 328 -20.69 -14.54 8.86
C LYS A 328 -21.68 -14.23 7.73
N ASN A 329 -21.20 -14.18 6.49
CA ASN A 329 -22.03 -13.95 5.31
C ASN A 329 -23.01 -15.11 5.04
N SER A 330 -22.61 -16.35 5.35
CA SER A 330 -23.50 -17.53 5.28
C SER A 330 -24.66 -17.46 6.29
N LYS A 331 -24.50 -16.66 7.35
CA LYS A 331 -25.37 -16.53 8.52
C LYS A 331 -25.45 -17.80 9.35
N TYR A 332 -25.80 -18.94 8.77
CA TYR A 332 -25.98 -20.22 9.46
C TYR A 332 -24.76 -21.12 9.33
N PHE A 333 -24.46 -21.83 10.41
CA PHE A 333 -23.31 -22.72 10.46
C PHE A 333 -23.55 -23.90 11.42
N SER A 334 -22.68 -24.89 11.37
CA SER A 334 -22.64 -26.01 12.30
C SER A 334 -21.25 -26.15 12.91
N ILE A 335 -21.20 -26.62 14.15
CA ILE A 335 -19.96 -26.81 14.92
C ILE A 335 -19.57 -28.28 14.86
N ILE A 336 -18.31 -28.55 14.57
CA ILE A 336 -17.71 -29.87 14.70
C ILE A 336 -16.51 -29.70 15.63
N ALA A 337 -16.47 -30.44 16.73
CA ALA A 337 -15.32 -30.40 17.62
C ALA A 337 -14.87 -31.79 18.07
N ASP A 338 -13.57 -31.94 18.27
CA ASP A 338 -12.95 -33.20 18.68
C ASP A 338 -11.82 -32.92 19.68
N GLU A 339 -11.74 -33.74 20.72
CA GLU A 339 -10.73 -33.61 21.77
C GLU A 339 -9.40 -34.23 21.30
N ALA A 340 -8.31 -33.52 21.55
CA ALA A 340 -6.96 -33.99 21.26
C ALA A 340 -6.02 -33.59 22.40
N SER A 341 -5.12 -34.48 22.79
CA SER A 341 -4.03 -34.17 23.71
C SER A 341 -2.82 -33.65 22.92
N ASP A 342 -2.23 -32.55 23.37
CA ASP A 342 -0.98 -32.04 22.79
C ASP A 342 0.25 -32.83 23.28
N SER A 343 1.43 -32.52 22.73
CA SER A 343 2.70 -33.18 23.09
C SER A 343 3.15 -32.93 24.53
N SER A 344 2.47 -32.02 25.25
CA SER A 344 2.70 -31.72 26.67
C SER A 344 1.61 -32.33 27.57
N ASN A 345 0.79 -33.25 27.03
CA ASN A 345 -0.37 -33.86 27.70
C ASN A 345 -1.43 -32.84 28.15
N LYS A 346 -1.52 -31.67 27.51
CA LYS A 346 -2.62 -30.74 27.75
C LYS A 346 -3.75 -31.03 26.77
N GLU A 347 -4.96 -31.07 27.29
CA GLU A 347 -6.17 -31.31 26.50
C GLU A 347 -6.52 -30.04 25.70
N GLN A 348 -6.81 -30.24 24.42
CA GLN A 348 -7.23 -29.19 23.49
C GLN A 348 -8.47 -29.67 22.73
N LEU A 349 -9.37 -28.74 22.42
CA LEU A 349 -10.54 -28.98 21.60
C LEU A 349 -10.30 -28.40 20.20
N SER A 350 -10.21 -29.26 19.20
CA SER A 350 -10.16 -28.82 17.80
C SER A 350 -11.53 -28.30 17.37
N LEU A 351 -11.60 -27.08 16.84
CA LEU A 351 -12.84 -26.46 16.37
C LEU A 351 -12.84 -26.37 14.84
N VAL A 352 -13.87 -26.96 14.23
CA VAL A 352 -14.17 -26.88 12.81
C VAL A 352 -15.59 -26.32 12.64
N ILE A 353 -15.76 -25.39 11.70
CA ILE A 353 -17.07 -24.85 11.34
C ILE A 353 -17.46 -25.33 9.96
N ARG A 354 -18.67 -25.89 9.87
CA ARG A 354 -19.30 -26.27 8.61
C ARG A 354 -20.34 -25.23 8.20
N PHE A 355 -20.26 -24.71 6.98
CA PHE A 355 -21.20 -23.71 6.47
C PHE A 355 -21.40 -23.85 4.95
N VAL A 356 -22.31 -23.06 4.40
CA VAL A 356 -22.57 -22.99 2.96
C VAL A 356 -22.05 -21.67 2.43
N ASP A 357 -21.11 -21.70 1.49
CA ASP A 357 -20.54 -20.47 0.92
C ASP A 357 -21.53 -19.75 -0.03
N SER A 358 -21.12 -18.59 -0.54
CA SER A 358 -21.92 -17.80 -1.49
C SER A 358 -22.18 -18.50 -2.83
N LYS A 359 -21.43 -19.56 -3.13
CA LYS A 359 -21.58 -20.40 -4.33
C LYS A 359 -22.39 -21.67 -4.04
N PHE A 360 -23.02 -21.76 -2.86
CA PHE A 360 -23.78 -22.91 -2.39
C PHE A 360 -22.98 -24.20 -2.19
N ASN A 361 -21.66 -24.11 -2.02
CA ASN A 361 -20.83 -25.26 -1.67
C ASN A 361 -20.78 -25.44 -0.16
N ILE A 362 -20.85 -26.69 0.27
CA ILE A 362 -20.62 -27.06 1.67
C ILE A 362 -19.12 -27.00 1.93
N ARG A 363 -18.72 -26.23 2.94
CA ARG A 363 -17.33 -26.09 3.37
C ARG A 363 -17.19 -26.45 4.84
N GLU A 364 -16.06 -27.05 5.18
CA GLU A 364 -15.65 -27.36 6.54
C GLU A 364 -14.29 -26.73 6.78
N GLU A 365 -14.25 -25.73 7.65
CA GLU A 365 -13.07 -24.91 7.87
C GLU A 365 -12.58 -25.09 9.29
N PHE A 366 -11.32 -25.49 9.45
CA PHE A 366 -10.66 -25.50 10.74
C PHE A 366 -10.45 -24.06 11.20
N ILE A 367 -10.90 -23.76 12.42
CA ILE A 367 -10.87 -22.40 12.96
C ILE A 367 -9.74 -22.23 13.97
N SER A 368 -9.67 -23.10 14.97
CA SER A 368 -8.64 -23.01 16.01
C SER A 368 -8.57 -24.28 16.86
N PHE A 369 -7.46 -24.46 17.56
CA PHE A 369 -7.40 -25.29 18.76
C PHE A 369 -7.77 -24.44 19.98
N LEU A 370 -8.70 -24.93 20.79
CA LEU A 370 -9.14 -24.28 22.01
C LEU A 370 -8.48 -24.99 23.19
N HIS A 371 -7.72 -24.25 24.00
CA HIS A 371 -7.04 -24.86 25.15
C HIS A 371 -8.03 -25.10 26.29
N CYS A 372 -8.12 -26.34 26.77
CA CYS A 372 -9.02 -26.73 27.86
C CYS A 372 -8.45 -26.35 29.24
N THR A 373 -8.26 -25.05 29.50
CA THR A 373 -7.60 -24.55 30.73
C THR A 373 -8.32 -24.94 32.02
N ASN A 374 -9.63 -25.18 31.94
CA ASN A 374 -10.49 -25.48 33.08
C ASN A 374 -10.92 -26.96 33.13
N GLY A 375 -10.19 -27.82 32.40
CA GLY A 375 -10.45 -29.27 32.28
C GLY A 375 -11.53 -29.63 31.24
N VAL A 376 -11.61 -30.92 30.92
CA VAL A 376 -12.54 -31.49 29.90
C VAL A 376 -13.91 -31.86 30.44
N THR A 377 -14.43 -31.12 31.40
CA THR A 377 -15.83 -31.30 31.83
C THR A 377 -16.78 -30.70 30.79
N GLY A 378 -18.01 -31.22 30.71
CA GLY A 378 -19.01 -30.67 29.78
C GLY A 378 -19.32 -29.18 30.00
N GLN A 379 -19.15 -28.67 31.23
CA GLN A 379 -19.25 -27.23 31.51
C GLN A 379 -18.01 -26.48 30.98
N GLY A 380 -16.80 -26.96 31.28
CA GLY A 380 -15.56 -26.31 30.84
C GLY A 380 -15.48 -26.21 29.31
N LEU A 381 -15.83 -27.29 28.61
CA LEU A 381 -15.89 -27.32 27.15
C LEU A 381 -16.94 -26.35 26.60
N PHE A 382 -18.09 -26.23 27.27
CA PHE A 382 -19.16 -25.30 26.89
C PHE A 382 -18.74 -23.85 27.00
N ASP A 383 -18.11 -23.46 28.11
CA ASP A 383 -17.66 -22.10 28.36
C ASP A 383 -16.57 -21.68 27.36
N ILE A 384 -15.61 -22.58 27.09
CA ILE A 384 -14.53 -22.35 26.13
C ILE A 384 -15.06 -22.23 24.70
N LEU A 385 -15.99 -23.11 24.31
CA LEU A 385 -16.60 -23.07 22.98
C LEU A 385 -17.41 -21.79 22.80
N LEU A 386 -18.28 -21.43 23.75
CA LEU A 386 -19.08 -20.21 23.67
C LEU A 386 -18.21 -18.96 23.62
N LYS A 387 -17.18 -18.89 24.47
CA LYS A 387 -16.22 -17.80 24.43
C LYS A 387 -15.56 -17.70 23.05
N SER A 388 -15.12 -18.81 22.49
CA SER A 388 -14.46 -18.82 21.17
C SER A 388 -15.40 -18.39 20.05
N ILE A 389 -16.65 -18.87 20.05
CA ILE A 389 -17.69 -18.44 19.09
C ILE A 389 -17.90 -16.92 19.19
N SER A 390 -17.96 -16.38 20.41
CA SER A 390 -18.06 -14.93 20.65
C SER A 390 -16.80 -14.17 20.22
N ASP A 391 -15.61 -14.70 20.46
CA ASP A 391 -14.33 -14.08 20.08
C ASP A 391 -14.21 -13.97 18.54
N PHE A 392 -14.75 -14.95 17.81
CA PHE A 392 -14.89 -14.88 16.35
C PHE A 392 -16.06 -14.00 15.88
N SER A 393 -16.78 -13.36 16.82
CA SER A 393 -18.01 -12.59 16.59
C SER A 393 -19.06 -13.35 15.78
N LEU A 394 -19.15 -14.66 16.03
CA LEU A 394 -20.23 -15.51 15.55
C LEU A 394 -21.33 -15.59 16.62
N ASP A 395 -22.57 -15.68 16.18
CA ASP A 395 -23.71 -15.83 17.07
C ASP A 395 -24.10 -17.30 17.18
N ILE A 396 -24.03 -17.85 18.40
CA ILE A 396 -24.42 -19.23 18.68
C ILE A 396 -25.89 -19.51 18.33
N MET A 397 -26.76 -18.49 18.32
CA MET A 397 -28.17 -18.63 17.91
C MET A 397 -28.34 -18.92 16.42
N ASN A 398 -27.30 -18.68 15.61
CA ASN A 398 -27.28 -19.05 14.20
C ASN A 398 -26.71 -20.46 13.96
N CYS A 399 -26.23 -21.14 15.01
CA CYS A 399 -25.80 -22.53 14.91
C CYS A 399 -27.00 -23.45 14.59
N ARG A 400 -26.84 -24.37 13.64
CA ARG A 400 -27.88 -25.33 13.19
C ARG A 400 -27.50 -26.78 13.38
N GLY A 401 -26.25 -27.04 13.73
CA GLY A 401 -25.78 -28.39 14.00
C GLY A 401 -24.56 -28.39 14.90
N GLN A 402 -24.40 -29.46 15.66
CA GLN A 402 -23.27 -29.67 16.55
C GLN A 402 -22.85 -31.13 16.49
N SER A 403 -21.54 -31.41 16.38
CA SER A 403 -21.02 -32.78 16.24
C SER A 403 -19.77 -33.00 17.08
N TYR A 404 -19.82 -34.01 17.95
CA TYR A 404 -18.75 -34.37 18.90
C TYR A 404 -18.60 -35.89 18.99
N ASP A 405 -17.59 -36.36 19.73
CA ASP A 405 -17.46 -37.77 20.09
C ASP A 405 -18.52 -38.21 21.13
N GLY A 406 -18.51 -39.50 21.48
CA GLY A 406 -19.47 -40.09 22.41
C GLY A 406 -19.14 -39.91 23.90
N ALA A 407 -18.11 -39.14 24.25
CA ALA A 407 -17.67 -39.04 25.63
C ALA A 407 -18.77 -38.42 26.51
N GLY A 408 -18.83 -38.85 27.78
CA GLY A 408 -19.86 -38.35 28.72
C GLY A 408 -19.83 -36.83 28.91
N ALA A 409 -18.64 -36.21 28.80
CA ALA A 409 -18.48 -34.76 28.83
C ALA A 409 -19.08 -34.06 27.58
N MET A 410 -19.13 -34.74 26.43
CA MET A 410 -19.70 -34.22 25.20
C MET A 410 -21.20 -34.48 25.09
N VAL A 411 -21.63 -35.73 25.33
CA VAL A 411 -23.00 -36.21 25.01
C VAL A 411 -23.86 -36.46 26.25
N GLY A 412 -23.33 -36.25 27.46
CA GLY A 412 -24.09 -36.46 28.69
C GLY A 412 -25.41 -35.70 28.70
N HIS A 413 -26.53 -36.41 28.88
CA HIS A 413 -27.89 -35.90 28.71
C HIS A 413 -28.24 -34.66 29.56
N THR A 414 -27.61 -34.50 30.73
CA THR A 414 -27.90 -33.40 31.66
C THR A 414 -26.75 -32.41 31.81
N LYS A 415 -25.51 -32.86 31.63
CA LYS A 415 -24.30 -32.07 31.94
C LYS A 415 -23.30 -31.99 30.79
N GLY A 416 -23.54 -32.69 29.69
CA GLY A 416 -22.66 -32.71 28.53
C GLY A 416 -22.73 -31.41 27.73
N LEU A 417 -21.66 -31.14 26.98
CA LEU A 417 -21.54 -30.00 26.07
C LEU A 417 -22.77 -29.87 25.16
N SER A 418 -23.15 -30.98 24.52
CA SER A 418 -24.21 -30.98 23.53
C SER A 418 -25.58 -30.62 24.08
N SER A 419 -25.90 -31.14 25.27
CA SER A 419 -27.15 -30.85 25.97
C SER A 419 -27.22 -29.37 26.38
N ARG A 420 -26.09 -28.78 26.79
CA ARG A 420 -26.01 -27.36 27.15
C ARG A 420 -26.20 -26.44 25.95
N ILE A 421 -25.59 -26.76 24.81
CA ILE A 421 -25.80 -26.02 23.56
C ILE A 421 -27.25 -26.14 23.11
N LEU A 422 -27.86 -27.32 23.23
CA LEU A 422 -29.25 -27.53 22.84
C LEU A 422 -30.22 -26.73 23.72
N ILE A 423 -29.95 -26.60 25.03
CA ILE A 423 -30.71 -25.73 25.95
C ILE A 423 -30.60 -24.26 25.51
N LEU A 424 -29.42 -23.82 25.08
CA LEU A 424 -29.19 -22.44 24.64
C LEU A 424 -29.81 -22.17 23.26
N ASN A 425 -29.70 -23.13 22.34
CA ASN A 425 -30.20 -23.05 20.97
C ASN A 425 -30.73 -24.42 20.54
N GLU A 426 -32.05 -24.60 20.67
CA GLU A 426 -32.77 -25.82 20.31
C GLU A 426 -32.61 -26.22 18.83
N LYS A 427 -32.23 -25.27 17.96
CA LYS A 427 -32.04 -25.50 16.52
C LYS A 427 -30.67 -26.08 16.19
N ALA A 428 -29.74 -26.15 17.15
CA ALA A 428 -28.43 -26.75 16.96
C ALA A 428 -28.52 -28.28 17.15
N THR A 429 -28.96 -29.01 16.13
CA THR A 429 -29.16 -30.47 16.24
C THR A 429 -27.84 -31.20 16.48
N PHE A 430 -27.82 -32.10 17.47
CA PHE A 430 -26.66 -32.91 17.77
C PHE A 430 -26.54 -34.14 16.86
N VAL A 431 -25.33 -34.34 16.33
CA VAL A 431 -24.93 -35.52 15.56
C VAL A 431 -23.73 -36.18 16.21
N HIS A 432 -23.86 -37.44 16.59
CA HIS A 432 -22.74 -38.19 17.15
C HIS A 432 -21.73 -38.56 16.06
N CYS A 433 -20.44 -38.34 16.30
CA CYS A 433 -19.35 -38.66 15.37
C CYS A 433 -19.44 -40.10 14.84
N TYR A 434 -19.65 -40.25 13.53
CA TYR A 434 -19.79 -41.57 12.88
C TYR A 434 -18.52 -42.40 12.95
N SER A 435 -17.34 -41.78 12.77
CA SER A 435 -16.07 -42.49 12.88
C SER A 435 -15.88 -43.10 14.27
N HIS A 436 -16.25 -42.35 15.31
CA HIS A 436 -16.21 -42.86 16.68
C HIS A 436 -17.23 -44.00 16.88
N ARG A 437 -18.48 -43.86 16.37
CA ARG A 437 -19.46 -44.96 16.44
C ARG A 437 -18.97 -46.22 15.74
N LEU A 438 -18.40 -46.08 14.55
CA LEU A 438 -17.86 -47.22 13.81
C LEU A 438 -16.74 -47.89 14.61
N ASN A 439 -15.83 -47.10 15.19
CA ASN A 439 -14.77 -47.63 16.04
C ASN A 439 -15.34 -48.38 17.26
N LEU A 440 -16.35 -47.83 17.94
CA LEU A 440 -17.02 -48.50 19.06
C LEU A 440 -17.67 -49.83 18.65
N VAL A 441 -18.31 -49.88 17.48
CA VAL A 441 -18.91 -51.11 16.94
C VAL A 441 -17.83 -52.16 16.63
N ILE A 442 -16.71 -51.75 16.04
CA ILE A 442 -15.57 -52.64 15.76
C ILE A 442 -14.98 -53.17 17.07
N CYS A 443 -14.68 -52.28 18.04
CA CYS A 443 -14.18 -52.67 19.36
C CYS A 443 -15.15 -53.63 20.08
N GLY A 444 -16.45 -53.37 20.02
CA GLY A 444 -17.48 -54.26 20.55
C GLY A 444 -17.48 -55.63 19.87
N SER A 445 -17.28 -55.67 18.55
CA SER A 445 -17.18 -56.91 17.77
C SER A 445 -15.93 -57.71 18.13
N CYS A 446 -14.82 -57.06 18.48
CA CYS A 446 -13.60 -57.72 18.96
C CYS A 446 -13.77 -58.43 20.31
N ASN A 447 -14.80 -58.06 21.09
CA ASN A 447 -15.11 -58.76 22.34
C ASN A 447 -15.86 -60.09 22.13
N VAL A 448 -16.31 -60.38 20.90
CA VAL A 448 -16.86 -61.69 20.55
C VAL A 448 -15.76 -62.74 20.73
N GLN A 449 -16.04 -63.77 21.53
CA GLN A 449 -15.04 -64.74 21.98
C GLN A 449 -14.21 -65.33 20.83
N TYR A 450 -14.86 -65.69 19.71
CA TYR A 450 -14.18 -66.24 18.54
C TYR A 450 -13.18 -65.26 17.91
N VAL A 451 -13.57 -63.99 17.77
CA VAL A 451 -12.70 -62.91 17.24
C VAL A 451 -11.56 -62.64 18.21
N LYS A 452 -11.85 -62.59 19.52
CA LYS A 452 -10.84 -62.39 20.56
C LYS A 452 -9.77 -63.49 20.56
N ASN A 453 -10.19 -64.76 20.42
CA ASN A 453 -9.28 -65.90 20.30
C ASN A 453 -8.43 -65.79 19.03
N LEU A 454 -9.04 -65.48 17.89
CA LEU A 454 -8.34 -65.28 16.62
C LEU A 454 -7.26 -64.18 16.75
N LEU A 455 -7.61 -63.02 17.30
CA LEU A 455 -6.68 -61.90 17.48
C LEU A 455 -5.53 -62.25 18.45
N ALA A 456 -5.82 -63.02 19.51
CA ALA A 456 -4.79 -63.50 20.43
C ALA A 456 -3.79 -64.43 19.72
N TYR A 457 -4.28 -65.39 18.94
CA TYR A 457 -3.43 -66.28 18.13
C TYR A 457 -2.59 -65.51 17.12
N VAL A 458 -3.19 -64.57 16.39
CA VAL A 458 -2.45 -63.73 15.43
C VAL A 458 -1.32 -62.98 16.14
N LYS A 459 -1.59 -62.41 17.33
CA LYS A 459 -0.60 -61.67 18.13
C LYS A 459 0.52 -62.54 18.69
N GLU A 460 0.26 -63.83 18.93
CA GLU A 460 1.30 -64.78 19.36
C GLU A 460 2.21 -65.22 18.21
N VAL A 461 1.72 -65.20 16.97
CA VAL A 461 2.45 -65.70 15.79
C VAL A 461 3.15 -64.56 15.00
N SER A 462 2.68 -63.31 15.14
CA SER A 462 3.30 -62.09 14.60
C SER A 462 4.37 -61.53 15.52
#